data_AF-A0A7K2AL77-F1
#
_entry.id   AF-A0A7K2AL77-F1
#
_cell.length_a   1.000
_cell.length_b   1.000
_cell.length_c   1.000
_cell.angle_alpha   90.00
_cell.angle_beta   90.00
_cell.angle_gamma   90.00
#
_symmetry.space_group_name_H-M   'P 1'
#
loop_
_entity.id
_entity.type
_entity.pdbx_description
1 polymer ?
#
loop_
_entity_poly.entity_id
_entity_poly.type
_entity_poly.pdbx_seq_one_letter_code
_entity_poly.pdbx_strand_id
1 'polypeptide(L)'
;MAKSAQTLSSREFNQGTGRAKRAARSGPVYITERGRPSHVLLSYEHYRELTKGRPRLTDLLCRTPGAGDLDLEISRPDDLPRPFSFD
;
A
#
# COMPACT_ATOMS: atom_id res chain seq x y z
N MET A 1 15.00 -2.75 -7.77
CA MET A 1 14.65 -2.15 -9.08
C MET A 1 13.14 -2.03 -9.18
N ALA A 2 12.61 -0.87 -9.54
CA ALA A 2 11.17 -0.69 -9.71
C ALA A 2 10.69 -1.53 -10.90
N LYS A 3 9.68 -2.37 -10.66
CA LYS A 3 9.00 -3.18 -11.67
C LYS A 3 8.38 -2.25 -12.73
N SER A 4 8.75 -2.41 -14.02
CA SER A 4 8.31 -1.49 -15.09
C SER A 4 6.80 -1.59 -15.32
N ALA A 5 6.08 -0.48 -15.14
CA ALA A 5 4.67 -0.43 -15.43
C ALA A 5 4.42 -0.26 -16.94
N GLN A 6 3.52 -1.04 -17.50
CA GLN A 6 3.11 -0.93 -18.91
C GLN A 6 1.77 -0.20 -19.03
N THR A 7 1.58 0.51 -20.13
CA THR A 7 0.31 1.16 -20.45
C THR A 7 -0.20 0.63 -21.78
N LEU A 8 -1.47 0.26 -21.82
CA LEU A 8 -2.16 -0.27 -23.01
C LEU A 8 -3.47 0.51 -23.20
N SER A 9 -3.87 0.74 -24.44
CA SER A 9 -5.26 1.13 -24.73
C SER A 9 -6.23 -0.03 -24.47
N SER A 10 -7.51 0.27 -24.26
CA SER A 10 -8.55 -0.76 -24.16
C SER A 10 -8.56 -1.70 -25.39
N ARG A 11 -8.26 -1.16 -26.59
CA ARG A 11 -8.16 -1.96 -27.82
C ARG A 11 -6.99 -2.95 -27.75
N GLU A 12 -5.81 -2.47 -27.37
CA GLU A 12 -4.61 -3.30 -27.23
C GLU A 12 -4.72 -4.36 -26.14
N PHE A 13 -5.43 -4.06 -25.06
CA PHE A 13 -5.77 -5.01 -24.02
C PHE A 13 -6.69 -6.10 -24.55
N ASN A 14 -7.80 -5.73 -25.20
CA ASN A 14 -8.78 -6.68 -25.73
C ASN A 14 -8.19 -7.60 -26.81
N GLN A 15 -7.32 -7.06 -27.67
CA GLN A 15 -6.61 -7.85 -28.69
C GLN A 15 -5.47 -8.71 -28.13
N GLY A 16 -5.02 -8.44 -26.89
CA GLY A 16 -3.80 -9.00 -26.32
C GLY A 16 -3.92 -9.34 -24.84
N THR A 17 -5.04 -9.93 -24.41
CA THR A 17 -5.27 -10.25 -22.98
C THR A 17 -4.20 -11.18 -22.41
N GLY A 18 -3.73 -12.17 -23.18
CA GLY A 18 -2.66 -13.08 -22.75
C GLY A 18 -1.32 -12.37 -22.45
N ARG A 19 -0.89 -11.44 -23.33
CA ARG A 19 0.32 -10.64 -23.11
C ARG A 19 0.16 -9.70 -21.91
N ALA A 20 -1.01 -9.09 -21.75
CA ALA A 20 -1.30 -8.20 -20.62
C ALA A 20 -1.23 -8.95 -19.28
N LYS A 21 -1.79 -10.16 -19.19
CA LYS A 21 -1.66 -11.01 -17.99
C LYS A 21 -0.21 -11.38 -17.67
N ARG A 22 0.61 -11.66 -18.68
CA ARG A 22 2.05 -11.96 -18.49
C ARG A 22 2.81 -10.73 -18.00
N ALA A 23 2.55 -9.57 -18.60
CA ALA A 23 3.10 -8.29 -18.15
C ALA A 23 2.69 -7.98 -16.70
N ALA A 24 1.44 -8.26 -16.32
CA ALA A 24 0.91 -8.06 -14.97
C ALA A 24 1.63 -8.85 -13.86
N ARG A 25 2.39 -9.90 -14.22
CA ARG A 25 3.28 -10.62 -13.27
C ARG A 25 4.51 -9.79 -12.91
N SER A 26 4.95 -8.97 -13.86
CA SER A 26 6.14 -8.13 -13.72
C SER A 26 5.84 -6.77 -13.14
N GLY A 27 4.58 -6.33 -13.07
CA GLY A 27 4.18 -5.03 -12.52
C GLY A 27 2.76 -4.63 -12.95
N PRO A 28 2.22 -3.49 -12.48
CA PRO A 28 0.90 -3.04 -12.91
C PRO A 28 0.85 -2.73 -14.40
N VAL A 29 -0.28 -3.08 -15.02
CA VAL A 29 -0.61 -2.68 -16.40
C VAL A 29 -1.78 -1.70 -16.35
N TYR A 30 -1.55 -0.47 -16.79
CA TYR A 30 -2.57 0.55 -16.92
C TYR A 30 -3.33 0.36 -18.24
N ILE A 31 -4.65 0.39 -18.18
CA ILE A 31 -5.52 0.33 -19.35
C ILE A 31 -6.14 1.71 -19.53
N THR A 32 -6.03 2.29 -20.72
CA THR A 32 -6.48 3.66 -21.00
C THR A 32 -7.67 3.71 -21.95
N GLU A 33 -8.54 4.68 -21.71
CA GLU A 33 -9.58 5.13 -22.62
C GLU A 33 -9.36 6.59 -22.98
N ARG A 34 -9.37 6.91 -24.28
CA ARG A 34 -9.14 8.27 -24.80
C ARG A 34 -7.90 8.95 -24.19
N GLY A 35 -6.83 8.18 -23.98
CA GLY A 35 -5.56 8.65 -23.43
C GLY A 35 -5.50 8.78 -21.91
N ARG A 36 -6.56 8.43 -21.17
CA ARG A 36 -6.59 8.48 -19.70
C ARG A 36 -6.66 7.07 -19.09
N PRO A 37 -5.85 6.74 -18.06
CA PRO A 37 -6.01 5.48 -17.33
C PRO A 37 -7.43 5.34 -16.80
N SER A 38 -8.09 4.23 -17.13
CA SER A 38 -9.44 3.88 -16.65
C SER A 38 -9.40 2.66 -15.74
N HIS A 39 -8.50 1.72 -15.99
CA HIS A 39 -8.36 0.49 -15.20
C HIS A 39 -6.90 0.12 -14.98
N VAL A 40 -6.66 -0.76 -14.01
CA VAL A 40 -5.35 -1.39 -13.76
C VAL A 40 -5.54 -2.90 -13.69
N LEU A 41 -4.69 -3.63 -14.40
CA LEU A 41 -4.57 -5.07 -14.26
C LEU A 41 -3.37 -5.40 -13.36
N LEU A 42 -3.61 -6.24 -12.36
CA LEU A 42 -2.61 -6.79 -11.44
C LEU A 42 -2.65 -8.31 -11.45
N SER A 43 -1.52 -8.94 -11.14
CA SER A 43 -1.55 -10.31 -10.65
C SER A 43 -2.35 -10.38 -9.34
N TYR A 44 -2.96 -11.52 -9.07
CA TYR A 44 -3.70 -11.70 -7.82
C TYR A 44 -2.78 -11.59 -6.59
N GLU A 45 -1.51 -12.02 -6.70
CA GLU A 45 -0.51 -11.86 -5.65
C GLU A 45 -0.26 -10.38 -5.32
N HIS A 46 -0.03 -9.53 -6.33
CA HIS A 46 0.13 -8.09 -6.12
C HIS A 46 -1.13 -7.43 -5.59
N TYR A 47 -2.31 -7.84 -6.06
CA TYR A 47 -3.57 -7.36 -5.49
C TYR A 47 -3.68 -7.73 -4.02
N ARG A 48 -3.31 -8.96 -3.63
CA ARG A 48 -3.31 -9.39 -2.22
C ARG A 48 -2.29 -8.64 -1.38
N GLU A 49 -1.10 -8.34 -1.90
CA GLU A 49 -0.11 -7.53 -1.20
C GLU A 49 -0.60 -6.09 -0.99
N LEU A 50 -1.25 -5.51 -2.00
CA LEU A 50 -1.83 -4.16 -1.91
C LEU A 50 -3.00 -4.07 -0.94
N THR A 51 -3.84 -5.11 -0.90
CA THR A 51 -5.05 -5.18 -0.06
C THR A 51 -4.81 -5.78 1.32
N LYS A 52 -3.63 -6.38 1.56
CA LYS A 52 -3.17 -6.66 2.92
C LYS A 52 -3.08 -5.32 3.63
N GLY A 53 -4.04 -5.06 4.50
CA GLY A 53 -3.98 -3.93 5.43
C GLY A 53 -2.64 -3.96 6.16
N ARG A 54 -2.12 -2.77 6.52
CA ARG A 54 -0.94 -2.71 7.39
C ARG A 54 -1.24 -3.55 8.64
N PRO A 55 -0.33 -4.43 9.08
CA PRO A 55 -0.53 -5.15 10.33
C PRO A 55 -0.82 -4.12 11.42
N ARG A 56 -1.82 -4.41 12.26
CA ARG A 56 -2.15 -3.48 13.35
C ARG A 56 -0.90 -3.34 14.21
N LEU A 57 -0.68 -2.17 14.79
CA LEU A 57 0.45 -1.96 15.70
C LEU A 57 0.46 -3.05 16.80
N THR A 58 -0.71 -3.45 17.27
CA THR A 58 -0.90 -4.55 18.21
C THR A 58 -0.37 -5.89 17.68
N ASP A 59 -0.66 -6.23 16.41
CA ASP A 59 -0.18 -7.48 15.79
C ASP A 59 1.35 -7.51 15.67
N LEU A 60 1.96 -6.34 15.47
CA LEU A 60 3.41 -6.18 15.42
C LEU A 60 4.03 -6.31 16.81
N LEU A 61 3.50 -5.59 17.80
CA LEU A 61 4.00 -5.61 19.18
C LEU A 61 3.88 -6.99 19.82
N CYS A 62 2.79 -7.71 19.59
CA CYS A 62 2.59 -9.07 20.10
C CYS A 62 3.52 -10.12 19.48
N ARG A 63 4.15 -9.83 18.33
CA ARG A 63 5.11 -10.73 17.67
C ARG A 63 6.54 -10.55 18.17
N THR A 64 6.83 -9.50 18.92
CA THR A 64 8.16 -9.24 19.47
C THR A 64 8.30 -9.95 20.83
N PRO A 65 9.16 -10.98 20.95
CA PRO A 65 9.42 -11.62 22.24
C PRO A 65 9.96 -10.60 23.24
N GLY A 66 9.42 -10.59 24.47
CA GLY A 66 9.83 -9.63 25.50
C GLY A 66 9.24 -8.22 25.35
N ALA A 67 8.33 -7.97 24.39
CA ALA A 67 7.69 -6.65 24.25
C ALA A 67 6.88 -6.20 25.48
N GLY A 68 6.45 -7.13 26.33
CA GLY A 68 5.76 -6.84 27.58
C GLY A 68 6.69 -6.56 28.78
N ASP A 69 7.99 -6.82 28.64
CA ASP A 69 8.99 -6.65 29.71
C ASP A 69 9.76 -5.32 29.60
N LEU A 70 9.32 -4.40 28.72
CA LEU A 70 9.90 -3.07 28.68
C LEU A 70 9.39 -2.25 29.87
N ASP A 71 10.33 -1.75 30.67
CA ASP A 71 10.09 -0.70 31.66
C ASP A 71 9.96 0.65 30.92
N LEU A 72 8.78 0.87 30.32
CA LEU A 72 8.48 2.05 29.53
C LEU A 72 8.24 3.25 30.45
N GLU A 73 9.31 4.00 30.71
CA GLU A 73 9.23 5.27 31.43
C GLU A 73 8.67 6.37 30.51
N ILE A 74 7.34 6.51 30.49
CA ILE A 74 6.66 7.54 29.70
C ILE A 74 6.85 8.90 30.38
N SER A 75 7.88 9.62 29.95
CA SER A 75 8.08 11.01 30.36
C SER A 75 6.95 11.88 29.81
N ARG A 76 6.30 12.64 30.69
CA ARG A 76 5.31 13.63 30.26
C ARG A 76 6.03 14.68 29.39
N PRO A 77 5.60 14.91 28.13
CA PRO A 77 6.22 15.93 27.31
C PRO A 77 6.12 17.30 28.00
N ASP A 78 7.22 18.04 28.08
CA ASP A 78 7.24 19.37 28.70
C ASP A 78 6.43 20.41 27.91
N ASP A 79 6.16 20.12 26.64
CA ASP A 79 5.42 20.96 25.69
C ASP A 79 3.96 20.52 25.53
N LEU A 80 3.34 20.01 26.60
CA LEU A 80 1.90 19.80 26.58
C LEU A 80 1.19 21.17 26.54
N PRO A 81 0.19 21.35 25.67
CA PRO A 81 -0.59 22.57 25.63
C PRO A 81 -1.22 22.80 27.01
N ARG A 82 -0.90 23.94 27.60
CA ARG A 82 -1.42 24.35 28.90
C ARG A 82 -2.80 24.98 28.69
N PRO A 83 -3.77 24.73 29.57
CA PRO A 83 -5.06 25.41 29.48
C PRO A 83 -4.82 26.93 29.55
N PHE A 84 -5.32 27.64 28.55
CA PHE A 84 -5.31 29.10 28.55
C PHE A 84 -6.37 29.58 29.54
N SER A 85 -5.97 30.39 30.52
CA SER A 85 -6.91 31.03 31.44
C SER A 85 -7.38 32.34 30.81
N PHE A 86 -8.69 32.48 30.66
CA PHE A 86 -9.32 33.76 30.33
C PHE A 86 -9.63 34.45 31.67
N ASP A 87 -8.78 35.39 32.05
CA ASP A 87 -9.14 36.42 33.03
C ASP A 87 -10.06 37.46 32.37
#